data_AF-A0A075LQY6-F1
#
_entry.id   AF-A0A075LQY6-F1
#
_cell.length_a   1.000
_cell.length_b   1.000
_cell.length_c   1.000
_cell.angle_alpha   90.00
_cell.angle_beta   90.00
_cell.angle_gamma   90.00
#
_symmetry.space_group_name_H-M   'P 1'
#
loop_
_entity.id
_entity.type
_entity.pdbx_description
1 polymer ?
#
loop_
_entity_poly.entity_id
_entity_poly.type
_entity_poly.pdbx_seq_one_letter_code
_entity_poly.pdbx_strand_id
1 'polypeptide(L)'
;MVQKAHTIRRKTRGKLSKHPRRRGLPPLTRFLKEFEVGQKVHIVIEPSYHKGMPDPRFHGRTGTVVGKRGNAYVVQLMDGGKTKTFFIHPIHLRPQK
;
A
#
# COMPACT_ATOMS: atom_id res chain seq x y z
N MET A 1 -16.08 -22.33 -18.03
CA MET A 1 -15.64 -20.96 -17.69
C MET A 1 -14.12 -20.91 -17.75
N VAL A 2 -13.51 -19.97 -18.50
CA VAL A 2 -12.04 -19.96 -18.72
C VAL A 2 -11.30 -19.42 -17.50
N GLN A 3 -10.27 -20.14 -17.03
CA GLN A 3 -9.38 -19.64 -15.99
C GLN A 3 -8.46 -18.56 -16.55
N LYS A 4 -8.50 -17.37 -15.93
CA LYS A 4 -7.60 -16.26 -16.26
C LYS A 4 -6.45 -16.21 -15.25
N ALA A 5 -5.26 -15.82 -15.70
CA ALA A 5 -4.09 -15.62 -14.85
C ALA A 5 -4.23 -14.38 -13.93
N HIS A 6 -3.44 -14.28 -12.87
CA HIS A 6 -3.40 -13.09 -12.00
C HIS A 6 -2.55 -11.98 -12.63
N THR A 7 -3.03 -10.74 -12.54
CA THR A 7 -2.28 -9.53 -12.93
C THR A 7 -2.56 -8.44 -11.91
N ILE A 8 -1.73 -7.41 -11.87
CA ILE A 8 -1.81 -6.30 -10.89
C ILE A 8 -3.19 -5.63 -10.88
N ARG A 9 -3.90 -5.59 -12.02
CA ARG A 9 -5.20 -4.91 -12.13
C ARG A 9 -6.39 -5.87 -12.14
N ARG A 10 -6.19 -7.18 -11.99
CA ARG A 10 -7.27 -8.17 -12.02
C ARG A 10 -8.22 -7.99 -10.83
N LYS A 11 -9.52 -7.88 -11.09
CA LYS A 11 -10.58 -7.72 -10.06
C LYS A 11 -10.36 -6.50 -9.13
N THR A 12 -9.76 -5.43 -9.64
CA THR A 12 -9.42 -4.23 -8.84
C THR A 12 -10.37 -3.04 -9.01
N ARG A 13 -11.38 -3.14 -9.90
CA ARG A 13 -12.28 -2.02 -10.26
C ARG A 13 -12.86 -1.31 -9.04
N GLY A 14 -13.38 -2.05 -8.05
CA GLY A 14 -13.90 -1.47 -6.81
C GLY A 14 -12.79 -0.96 -5.89
N LYS A 15 -11.79 -1.79 -5.62
CA LYS A 15 -10.70 -1.50 -4.66
C LYS A 15 -9.87 -0.25 -5.01
N LEU A 16 -9.68 0.00 -6.31
CA LEU A 16 -8.88 1.12 -6.81
C LEU A 16 -9.74 2.27 -7.33
N SER A 17 -11.07 2.18 -7.18
CA SER A 17 -11.97 3.30 -7.45
C SER A 17 -12.07 4.21 -6.23
N LYS A 18 -12.31 5.49 -6.48
CA LYS A 18 -12.55 6.50 -5.45
C LYS A 18 -13.97 7.03 -5.56
N HIS A 19 -14.54 7.34 -4.39
CA HIS A 19 -15.75 8.17 -4.33
C HIS A 19 -15.52 9.50 -5.09
N PRO A 20 -16.47 10.00 -5.89
CA PRO A 20 -16.31 11.22 -6.68
C PRO A 20 -15.71 12.41 -5.91
N ARG A 21 -16.23 12.69 -4.70
CA ARG A 21 -15.73 13.74 -3.78
C ARG A 21 -14.29 13.57 -3.27
N ARG A 22 -13.68 12.39 -3.45
CA ARG A 22 -12.30 12.09 -3.01
C ARG A 22 -11.33 11.95 -4.19
N ARG A 23 -11.79 12.21 -5.42
CA ARG A 23 -10.95 12.20 -6.62
C ARG A 23 -9.98 13.38 -6.60
N GLY A 24 -8.90 13.26 -7.36
CA GLY A 24 -7.81 14.25 -7.40
C GLY A 24 -6.61 13.87 -6.54
N LEU A 25 -5.69 14.84 -6.44
CA LEU A 25 -4.44 14.69 -5.70
C LEU A 25 -4.74 14.62 -4.19
N PRO A 26 -4.24 13.60 -3.46
CA PRO A 26 -4.34 13.55 -2.01
C PRO A 26 -3.52 14.67 -1.34
N PRO A 27 -3.81 15.03 -0.08
CA PRO A 27 -3.11 16.10 0.62
C PRO A 27 -1.61 15.81 0.80
N LEU A 28 -0.78 16.86 0.72
CA LEU A 28 0.68 16.78 0.80
C LEU A 28 1.18 16.11 2.09
N THR A 29 0.45 16.27 3.19
CA THR A 29 0.76 15.66 4.49
C THR A 29 0.93 14.14 4.41
N ARG A 30 0.26 13.46 3.48
CA ARG A 30 0.43 12.01 3.30
C ARG A 30 1.72 11.63 2.58
N PHE A 31 2.23 12.52 1.71
CA PHE A 31 3.50 12.29 1.01
C PHE A 31 4.70 12.50 1.92
N LEU A 32 4.63 13.52 2.78
CA LEU A 32 5.69 13.89 3.72
C LEU A 32 5.65 13.09 5.02
N LYS A 33 4.76 12.11 5.14
CA LYS A 33 4.59 11.37 6.38
C LYS A 33 5.80 10.48 6.64
N GLU A 34 6.35 10.60 7.84
CA GLU A 34 7.45 9.79 8.31
C GLU A 34 6.96 8.63 9.19
N PHE A 35 7.70 7.52 9.14
CA PHE A 35 7.42 6.33 9.92
C PHE A 35 8.72 5.80 10.54
N GLU A 36 8.63 5.39 11.80
CA GLU A 36 9.76 4.84 12.53
C GLU A 36 9.90 3.33 12.33
N VAL A 37 11.11 2.82 12.53
CA VAL A 37 11.37 1.38 12.51
C VAL A 37 10.66 0.73 13.71
N GLY A 38 9.96 -0.37 13.47
CA GLY A 38 9.11 -1.05 14.46
C GLY A 38 7.66 -0.56 14.47
N GLN A 39 7.34 0.56 13.81
CA GLN A 39 5.98 1.07 13.75
C GLN A 39 5.07 0.16 12.91
N LYS A 40 3.86 -0.10 13.41
CA LYS A 40 2.84 -0.82 12.65
C LYS A 40 2.10 0.13 11.70
N VAL A 41 1.96 -0.30 10.46
CA VAL A 41 1.35 0.48 9.38
C VAL A 41 0.34 -0.34 8.60
N HIS A 42 -0.81 0.27 8.29
CA HIS A 42 -1.80 -0.27 7.37
C HIS A 42 -1.42 0.08 5.93
N ILE A 43 -1.42 -0.92 5.06
CA ILE A 43 -1.19 -0.77 3.63
C ILE A 43 -2.52 -0.39 2.98
N VAL A 44 -2.71 0.90 2.72
CA VAL A 44 -3.91 1.44 2.08
C VAL A 44 -3.52 2.11 0.78
N ILE A 45 -3.74 1.39 -0.32
CA ILE A 45 -3.40 1.88 -1.66
C ILE A 45 -4.20 3.13 -1.98
N GLU A 46 -3.49 4.24 -2.14
CA GLU A 46 -3.95 5.48 -2.76
C GLU A 46 -3.91 5.41 -4.30
N PRO A 47 -5.04 5.25 -5.02
CA PRO A 47 -5.03 4.95 -6.46
C PRO A 47 -4.58 6.11 -7.36
N SER A 48 -4.57 7.34 -6.85
CA SER A 48 -4.13 8.52 -7.61
C SER A 48 -2.62 8.62 -7.77
N TYR A 49 -1.85 7.81 -7.04
CA TYR A 49 -0.40 7.75 -7.17
C TYR A 49 0.00 6.33 -7.57
N HIS A 50 0.73 6.19 -8.68
CA HIS A 50 1.07 4.89 -9.24
C HIS A 50 2.45 4.37 -8.79
N LYS A 51 3.34 5.25 -8.35
CA LYS A 51 4.73 4.86 -7.98
C LYS A 51 4.76 4.27 -6.57
N GLY A 52 5.56 3.22 -6.36
CA GLY A 52 5.68 2.59 -5.04
C GLY A 52 4.38 1.97 -4.52
N MET A 53 3.46 1.64 -5.44
CA MET A 53 2.18 0.99 -5.13
C MET A 53 2.39 -0.53 -5.00
N PRO A 54 1.97 -1.15 -3.88
CA PRO A 54 2.03 -2.60 -3.73
C PRO A 54 0.94 -3.30 -4.55
N ASP A 55 1.07 -4.61 -4.71
CA ASP A 55 0.03 -5.41 -5.36
C ASP A 55 -1.30 -5.31 -4.58
N PRO A 56 -2.45 -5.07 -5.26
CA PRO A 56 -3.75 -4.91 -4.62
C PRO A 56 -4.25 -6.10 -3.80
N ARG A 57 -3.60 -7.27 -3.90
CA ARG A 57 -3.80 -8.39 -2.98
C ARG A 57 -3.48 -8.03 -1.52
N PHE A 58 -2.51 -7.15 -1.30
CA PHE A 58 -2.05 -6.75 0.04
C PHE A 58 -2.75 -5.49 0.57
N HIS A 59 -3.70 -4.93 -0.18
CA HIS A 59 -4.52 -3.82 0.29
C HIS A 59 -5.30 -4.20 1.56
N GLY A 60 -5.25 -3.35 2.57
CA GLY A 60 -5.93 -3.54 3.86
C GLY A 60 -5.17 -4.41 4.86
N ARG A 61 -3.96 -4.86 4.53
CA ARG A 61 -3.09 -5.60 5.45
C ARG A 61 -2.28 -4.66 6.33
N THR A 62 -1.87 -5.13 7.49
CA THR A 62 -1.05 -4.39 8.46
C THR A 62 0.32 -5.04 8.56
N GLY A 63 1.37 -4.27 8.34
CA GLY A 63 2.76 -4.72 8.47
C GLY A 63 3.56 -3.86 9.42
N THR A 64 4.83 -4.21 9.59
CA THR A 64 5.78 -3.49 10.43
C THR A 64 6.84 -2.84 9.56
N VAL A 65 7.17 -1.58 9.82
CA VAL A 65 8.27 -0.89 9.14
C VAL A 65 9.58 -1.42 9.67
N VAL A 66 10.45 -1.92 8.78
CA VAL A 66 11.78 -2.43 9.15
C VAL A 66 12.91 -1.50 8.71
N GLY A 67 12.60 -0.49 7.90
CA GLY A 67 13.58 0.48 7.44
C GLY A 67 13.07 1.37 6.32
N LYS A 68 13.97 2.17 5.77
CA LYS A 68 13.71 3.09 4.65
C LYS A 68 14.76 2.89 3.57
N ARG A 69 14.33 2.89 2.30
CA ARG A 69 15.21 2.82 1.13
C ARG A 69 14.81 3.90 0.14
N GLY A 70 15.62 4.96 0.05
CA GLY A 70 15.26 6.18 -0.67
C GLY A 70 13.97 6.79 -0.08
N ASN A 71 12.99 7.07 -0.95
CA ASN A 71 11.71 7.65 -0.54
C ASN A 71 10.66 6.60 -0.13
N ALA A 72 10.98 5.30 -0.25
CA ALA A 72 10.07 4.21 0.09
C ALA A 72 10.44 3.61 1.45
N TYR A 73 9.42 3.12 2.16
CA TYR A 73 9.59 2.36 3.39
C TYR A 73 9.62 0.86 3.08
N VAL A 74 10.48 0.16 3.81
CA VAL A 74 10.58 -1.29 3.80
C VAL A 74 9.59 -1.81 4.83
N VAL A 75 8.53 -2.48 4.38
CA VAL A 75 7.46 -3.00 5.24
C VAL A 75 7.44 -4.51 5.16
N GLN A 76 7.49 -5.17 6.32
CA GLN A 76 7.31 -6.61 6.43
C GLN A 76 5.87 -6.97 6.77
N LEU A 77 5.36 -7.98 6.07
CA LEU A 77 4.02 -8.52 6.25
C LEU A 77 4.09 -10.06 6.27
N MET A 78 3.26 -10.68 7.10
CA MET A 78 2.99 -12.11 7.04
C MET A 78 1.78 -12.39 6.14
N ASP A 79 1.98 -13.19 5.08
CA ASP A 79 0.91 -13.67 4.19
C ASP A 79 0.74 -15.17 4.42
N GLY A 80 -0.23 -15.54 5.26
CA GLY A 80 -0.35 -16.90 5.77
C GLY A 80 0.83 -17.23 6.69
N GLY A 81 1.70 -18.16 6.29
CA GLY A 81 2.91 -18.54 7.02
C GLY A 81 4.21 -17.92 6.48
N LYS A 82 4.15 -17.08 5.44
CA LYS A 82 5.35 -16.56 4.77
C LYS A 82 5.54 -15.08 5.04
N THR A 83 6.72 -14.71 5.52
CA THR A 83 7.14 -13.32 5.67
C THR A 83 7.54 -12.75 4.31
N LYS A 84 6.96 -11.60 3.96
CA LYS A 84 7.22 -10.89 2.70
C LYS A 84 7.61 -9.46 2.99
N THR A 85 8.59 -8.97 2.23
CA THR A 85 9.11 -7.60 2.35
C THR A 85 8.65 -6.78 1.14
N PHE A 86 8.15 -5.58 1.40
CA PHE A 86 7.65 -4.66 0.38
C PHE A 86 8.37 -3.31 0.44
N PHE A 87 8.51 -2.66 -0.71
CA PHE A 87 8.98 -1.28 -0.81
C PHE A 87 7.79 -0.39 -1.17
N ILE A 88 7.29 0.39 -0.21
CA ILE A 88 6.03 1.10 -0.34
C ILE A 88 6.26 2.60 -0.08
N HIS A 89 5.70 3.45 -0.95
CA HIS A 89 5.74 4.89 -0.74
C HIS A 89 4.83 5.30 0.43
N PRO A 90 5.20 6.27 1.28
CA PRO A 90 4.42 6.68 2.47
C PRO A 90 2.95 7.01 2.17
N ILE A 91 2.65 7.47 0.96
CA ILE A 91 1.30 7.76 0.47
C ILE A 91 0.33 6.56 0.55
N HIS A 92 0.86 5.34 0.45
CA HIS A 92 0.08 4.10 0.54
C HIS A 92 0.11 3.49 1.95
N LEU A 93 0.67 4.20 2.94
CA LEU A 93 0.77 3.74 4.33
C LEU A 93 -0.08 4.63 5.22
N ARG A 94 -0.66 4.02 6.26
CA ARG A 94 -1.31 4.73 7.36
C ARG A 94 -0.80 4.18 8.67
N PRO A 95 -0.48 5.02 9.67
CA PRO A 95 -0.07 4.51 10.97
C PRO A 95 -1.24 3.75 11.60
N GLN A 96 -0.92 2.63 12.25
CA GLN A 96 -1.82 2.00 13.19
C GLN A 96 -1.80 2.84 14.48
N LYS A 97 -2.97 3.11 15.04
CA LYS A 97 -3.08 3.68 16.39
C LYS A 97 -2.84 2.59 17.43
#